data_AF-A0A2L2YMS7-F1
#
_entry.id   AF-A0A2L2YMS7-F1
#
_cell.length_a   1.000
_cell.length_b   1.000
_cell.length_c   1.000
_cell.angle_alpha   90.00
_cell.angle_beta   90.00
_cell.angle_gamma   90.00
#
_symmetry.space_group_name_H-M   'P 1'
#
loop_
_entity.id
_entity.type
_entity.pdbx_description
1 polymer ?
#
loop_
_entity_poly.entity_id
_entity_poly.type
_entity_poly.pdbx_seq_one_letter_code
_entity_poly.pdbx_strand_id
1 'polypeptide(L)' 'FQLDALLPLDSETHGSEDVPVYARGPMAHLFHGVYEQSYIPHAMAYASCMGSNKEHCNHARSINATQSSLTAL' A
#
# COMPACT_ATOMS: atom_id res chain seq x y z
N PHE A 1 26.62 -26.17 -8.89
CA PHE A 1 26.91 -25.37 -10.10
C PHE A 1 26.95 -23.91 -9.69
N GLN A 2 27.99 -23.19 -10.09
CA GLN A 2 28.08 -21.74 -9.94
C GLN A 2 27.82 -21.14 -11.32
N LEU A 3 26.99 -20.10 -11.40
CA LEU A 3 26.73 -19.39 -12.64
C LEU A 3 27.90 -18.43 -12.92
N ASP A 4 28.23 -18.23 -14.20
CA ASP A 4 29.27 -17.28 -14.60
C ASP A 4 28.82 -15.83 -14.34
N ALA A 5 29.76 -15.00 -13.88
CA ALA A 5 29.54 -13.57 -13.61
C ALA A 5 30.55 -12.72 -14.37
N LEU A 6 30.19 -11.47 -14.69
CA LEU A 6 31.05 -10.54 -15.42
C LEU A 6 32.27 -10.09 -14.59
N LEU A 7 32.13 -10.04 -13.26
CA LEU A 7 33.17 -9.62 -12.33
C LEU A 7 33.37 -10.68 -11.24
N PRO A 8 34.62 -11.00 -10.86
CA PRO A 8 34.91 -11.94 -9.79
C PRO A 8 34.73 -11.25 -8.43
N LEU A 9 33.52 -11.36 -7.87
CA LEU A 9 33.21 -10.93 -6.52
C LEU A 9 32.95 -12.14 -5.64
N ASP A 10 33.29 -12.04 -4.35
CA ASP A 10 32.97 -13.08 -3.36
C ASP A 10 31.45 -13.23 -3.14
N SER A 11 30.69 -12.18 -3.44
CA SER A 11 29.22 -12.13 -3.44
C SER A 11 28.73 -11.25 -4.59
N GLU A 12 27.59 -11.65 -5.17
CA GLU A 12 26.86 -10.85 -6.16
C GLU A 12 26.31 -9.55 -5.53
N THR A 13 26.10 -8.52 -6.34
CA THR A 13 25.57 -7.21 -5.91
C THR A 13 24.09 -7.11 -6.19
N HIS A 14 23.29 -6.53 -5.31
CA HIS A 14 21.86 -6.39 -5.57
C HIS A 14 21.57 -5.64 -6.88
N GLY A 15 20.59 -6.16 -7.62
CA GLY A 15 20.00 -5.49 -8.76
C GLY A 15 19.27 -4.20 -8.36
N SER A 16 19.35 -3.19 -9.23
CA SER A 16 18.72 -1.87 -9.03
C SER A 16 17.49 -1.69 -9.94
N GLU A 17 16.93 -2.79 -10.44
CA GLU A 17 15.70 -2.77 -11.23
C GLU A 17 14.46 -2.49 -10.39
N ASP A 18 13.42 -1.96 -11.03
CA ASP A 18 12.11 -1.81 -10.42
C ASP A 18 11.53 -3.20 -10.06
N VAL A 19 10.98 -3.32 -8.85
CA VAL A 19 10.36 -4.55 -8.35
C VAL A 19 8.83 -4.46 -8.41
N PRO A 20 8.12 -5.55 -8.78
CA PRO A 20 6.67 -5.54 -8.84
C PRO A 20 6.06 -5.53 -7.43
N VAL A 21 4.93 -4.85 -7.29
CA VAL A 21 4.11 -4.85 -6.08
C VAL A 21 2.73 -5.42 -6.40
N TYR A 22 2.28 -6.36 -5.57
CA TYR A 22 0.95 -6.98 -5.69
C TYR A 22 0.09 -6.58 -4.49
N ALA A 23 -1.14 -6.15 -4.76
CA ALA A 23 -2.07 -5.72 -3.71
C ALA A 23 -3.45 -6.37 -3.86
N ARG A 24 -4.07 -6.69 -2.71
CA ARG A 24 -5.47 -7.14 -2.58
C ARG A 24 -6.05 -6.59 -1.30
N GLY A 25 -7.36 -6.30 -1.30
CA GLY A 25 -8.08 -5.77 -0.15
C GLY A 25 -8.52 -4.31 -0.31
N PRO A 26 -8.89 -3.63 0.80
CA PRO A 26 -9.32 -2.23 0.78
C PRO A 26 -8.29 -1.34 0.12
N MET A 27 -8.74 -0.50 -0.81
CA MET A 27 -7.89 0.43 -1.56
C MET A 27 -6.73 -0.24 -2.35
N ALA A 28 -6.83 -1.52 -2.70
CA ALA A 28 -5.81 -2.19 -3.53
C ALA A 28 -5.58 -1.50 -4.89
N HIS A 29 -6.57 -0.77 -5.40
CA HIS A 29 -6.48 -0.01 -6.64
C HIS A 29 -5.47 1.16 -6.58
N LEU A 30 -4.94 1.52 -5.40
CA LEU A 30 -3.89 2.52 -5.28
C LEU A 30 -2.53 2.02 -5.80
N PHE A 31 -2.32 0.71 -5.82
CA PHE A 31 -1.08 0.11 -6.30
C PHE A 31 -1.19 -0.21 -7.79
N HIS A 32 -1.02 0.83 -8.62
CA HIS A 32 -1.02 0.75 -10.08
C HIS A 32 0.08 1.64 -10.68
N GLY A 33 0.53 1.32 -11.90
CA GLY A 33 1.57 2.10 -12.57
C GLY A 33 2.96 1.93 -11.95
N VAL A 34 3.80 2.95 -12.10
CA VAL A 34 5.16 3.02 -11.54
C VAL A 34 5.20 4.14 -10.50
N TYR A 35 5.79 3.85 -9.35
CA TYR A 35 5.91 4.79 -8.23
C TYR A 35 7.18 4.53 -7.42
N GLU A 36 7.63 5.54 -6.70
CA GLU A 36 8.77 5.46 -5.78
C GLU A 36 8.51 4.49 -4.63
N GLN A 37 9.55 3.81 -4.12
CA GLN A 37 9.41 2.88 -2.99
C GLN A 37 8.79 3.55 -1.75
N SER A 38 9.04 4.85 -1.55
CA SER A 38 8.47 5.64 -0.45
C SER A 38 6.95 5.83 -0.55
N TYR A 39 6.34 5.57 -1.70
CA TYR A 39 4.89 5.58 -1.89
C TYR A 39 4.20 4.47 -1.09
N ILE A 40 4.83 3.30 -0.98
CA ILE A 40 4.25 2.10 -0.36
C ILE A 40 3.73 2.40 1.07
N PRO A 41 4.54 2.92 2.01
CA PRO A 41 4.05 3.22 3.35
C PRO A 41 2.99 4.32 3.38
N HIS A 42 3.03 5.30 2.48
CA HIS A 42 2.02 6.35 2.41
C HIS A 42 0.67 5.81 1.92
N ALA A 43 0.67 4.98 0.88
CA ALA A 43 -0.54 4.34 0.36
C ALA A 43 -1.14 3.36 1.38
N MET A 44 -0.30 2.61 2.11
CA MET A 44 -0.73 1.74 3.21
C MET A 44 -1.35 2.55 4.37
N ALA A 45 -0.72 3.67 4.76
CA ALA A 45 -1.25 4.56 5.80
C ALA A 45 -2.60 5.15 5.40
N TYR A 46 -2.72 5.60 4.15
CA TYR A 46 -3.98 6.08 3.60
C TYR A 46 -5.06 4.98 3.67
N ALA A 47 -4.83 3.80 3.07
CA ALA A 47 -5.78 2.69 3.06
C ALA A 47 -6.22 2.21 4.46
N SER A 48 -5.38 2.39 5.48
CA SER A 48 -5.63 1.98 6.87
C SER A 48 -6.13 3.12 7.77
N CYS A 49 -6.43 4.29 7.22
CA CYS A 49 -6.90 5.46 7.96
C CYS A 49 -5.91 5.97 9.03
N MET A 50 -4.62 5.77 8.79
CA MET A 50 -3.52 6.24 9.61
C MET A 50 -2.88 7.50 9.02
N GLY A 51 -2.25 8.32 9.87
CA GLY A 51 -1.58 9.54 9.42
C GLY A 51 -2.54 10.65 8.97
N SER A 52 -2.18 11.37 7.91
CA SER A 52 -2.96 12.48 7.33
C SER A 52 -3.97 11.99 6.27
N ASN A 53 -4.83 12.87 5.76
CA ASN A 53 -5.79 12.60 4.66
C ASN A 53 -6.86 11.52 4.97
N LYS A 54 -7.47 11.57 6.17
CA LYS A 54 -8.45 10.58 6.65
C LYS A 54 -9.88 10.79 6.15
N GLU A 55 -10.12 11.78 5.29
CA GLU A 55 -11.47 12.14 4.83
C GLU A 55 -12.16 10.98 4.13
N HIS A 56 -11.40 10.16 3.39
CA HIS A 56 -11.88 9.00 2.65
C HIS A 56 -12.37 7.85 3.56
N CYS A 57 -11.98 7.84 4.84
CA CYS A 57 -12.36 6.83 5.82
C CYS A 57 -13.79 6.99 6.36
N ASN A 58 -14.42 8.13 6.09
CA ASN A 58 -15.71 8.49 6.68
C ASN A 58 -16.90 7.73 6.07
N HIS A 59 -16.69 6.91 5.03
CA HIS A 59 -17.77 6.23 4.30
C HIS A 59 -18.46 5.13 5.12
N ALA A 60 -17.73 4.44 6.01
CA ALA A 60 -18.31 3.42 6.90
C ALA A 60 -18.95 4.01 8.17
N ARG A 61 -18.59 5.24 8.54
CA ARG A 61 -19.03 5.88 9.79
C ARG A 61 -20.41 6.54 9.66
N SER A 62 -20.77 7.01 8.46
CA SER A 62 -22.07 7.63 8.18
C SER A 62 -23.24 6.65 8.27
N ILE A 63 -23.04 5.39 7.89
CA ILE A 63 -24.08 4.35 7.92
C ILE A 63 -24.47 4.02 9.37
N ASN A 64 -23.51 3.95 10.29
CA ASN A 64 -23.78 3.67 11.70
C ASN A 64 -24.26 4.92 12.47
N ALA A 65 -23.88 6.13 12.05
CA ALA A 65 -24.32 7.38 12.69
C ALA A 65 -25.80 7.70 12.42
N THR A 66 -26.31 7.36 11.24
CA THR A 66 -27.72 7.61 10.87
C THR A 66 -28.68 6.56 11.43
N GLN A 67 -28.24 5.30 11.59
CA GLN A 67 -29.04 4.26 12.25
C GLN A 67 -29.17 4.46 13.76
N SER A 68 -28.12 4.92 14.44
CA SER A 68 -28.17 5.16 15.89
C SER A 68 -29.15 6.27 16.29
N SER A 69 -29.50 7.17 15.38
CA SER A 69 -30.49 8.24 15.61
C SER A 69 -31.94 7.79 15.35
N LEU A 70 -32.16 6.72 14.60
CA LEU A 70 -33.51 6.20 14.29
C LEU A 70 -34.00 5.17 15.32
N THR A 71 -33.10 4.53 16.07
CA THR A 71 -33.44 3.60 17.17
C THR A 71 -33.62 4.29 18.54
N ALA A 72 -33.54 5.62 18.59
CA ALA A 72 -33.70 6.43 19.79
C ALA A 72 -35.05 7.18 19.86
N LEU A 73 -36.00 6.82 18.99
CA LEU A 73 -37.42 7.19 19.02
C LEU A 73 -38.25 5.94 19.25
#